data_AF-A0A3B8J3W6-F1
#
_entry.id   AF-A0A3B8J3W6-F1
#
_cell.length_a   1.000
_cell.length_b   1.000
_cell.length_c   1.000
_cell.angle_alpha   90.00
_cell.angle_beta   90.00
_cell.angle_gamma   90.00
#
_symmetry.space_group_name_H-M   'P 1'
#
loop_
_entity.id
_entity.type
_entity.pdbx_description
1 polymer ?
#
loop_
_entity_poly.entity_id
_entity_poly.type
_entity_poly.pdbx_seq_one_letter_code
_entity_poly.pdbx_strand_id
1 'polypeptide(L)'
;MLEVYKPFIMSCTQKISGRFLRYGSDDELTIAMMAFTKAVERYSPAQGDFLNFARSIIRSRVIDYYRSQKRHSGKIVYLQQQEEEIDDSVEAQASLTIYSEEKTREERILEIKALKEKLETYDIN
;
A
#
# COMPACT_ATOMS: atom_id res chain seq x y z
N MET A 1 2.30 15.38 2.61
CA MET A 1 1.25 14.93 3.55
C MET A 1 0.81 13.49 3.28
N LEU A 2 0.40 13.13 2.07
CA LEU A 2 0.03 11.74 1.73
C LEU A 2 1.18 10.72 1.85
N GLU A 3 2.43 11.14 1.64
CA GLU A 3 3.57 10.21 1.69
C GLU A 3 3.77 9.53 3.05
N VAL A 4 3.40 10.22 4.13
CA VAL A 4 3.49 9.68 5.51
C VAL A 4 2.48 8.54 5.71
N TYR A 5 1.39 8.54 4.95
CA TYR A 5 0.35 7.51 5.01
C TYR A 5 0.54 6.39 3.97
N LYS A 6 1.57 6.46 3.10
CA LYS A 6 1.92 5.37 2.17
C LYS A 6 2.05 4.00 2.86
N PRO A 7 2.66 3.85 4.04
CA PRO A 7 2.72 2.55 4.71
C PRO A 7 1.33 2.01 5.07
N PHE A 8 0.46 2.87 5.62
CA PHE A 8 -0.91 2.52 6.00
C PHE A 8 -1.77 2.14 4.78
N ILE A 9 -1.68 2.93 3.71
CA ILE A 9 -2.41 2.68 2.46
C ILE A 9 -1.94 1.36 1.84
N MET A 10 -0.64 1.12 1.85
CA MET A 10 -0.05 -0.12 1.35
C MET A 10 -0.50 -1.35 2.15
N SER A 11 -0.44 -1.30 3.48
CA SER A 11 -0.86 -2.42 4.33
C SER A 11 -2.33 -2.79 4.12
N CYS A 12 -3.22 -1.79 4.08
CA CYS A 12 -4.64 -1.99 3.80
C CYS A 12 -4.86 -2.65 2.43
N THR A 13 -4.12 -2.20 1.41
CA THR A 13 -4.29 -2.67 0.03
C THR A 13 -3.72 -4.07 -0.17
N GLN A 14 -2.56 -4.37 0.40
CA GLN A 14 -1.92 -5.70 0.31
C GLN A 14 -2.78 -6.78 0.97
N LYS A 15 -3.39 -6.50 2.14
CA LYS A 15 -4.32 -7.42 2.80
C LYS A 15 -5.49 -7.81 1.90
N ILE A 16 -6.01 -6.87 1.12
CA ILE A 16 -7.13 -7.13 0.20
C ILE A 16 -6.65 -7.92 -1.02
N SER A 17 -5.45 -7.59 -1.50
CA SER A 17 -4.87 -8.13 -2.73
C SER A 17 -4.28 -9.53 -2.56
N GLY A 18 -3.96 -9.93 -1.32
CA GLY A 18 -3.33 -11.21 -1.00
C GLY A 18 -1.90 -11.37 -1.54
N ARG A 19 -1.26 -10.27 -1.94
CA ARG A 19 0.09 -10.24 -2.52
C ARG A 19 0.85 -8.97 -2.15
N PHE A 20 2.17 -9.00 -2.31
CA PHE A 20 3.00 -7.80 -2.22
C PHE A 20 2.75 -6.86 -3.40
N LEU A 21 2.75 -5.55 -3.10
CA LEU A 21 2.48 -4.48 -4.06
C LEU A 21 3.63 -3.46 -4.02
N ARG A 22 3.82 -2.74 -5.12
CA ARG A 22 4.87 -1.74 -5.33
C ARG A 22 4.27 -0.43 -5.84
N TYR A 23 4.55 0.67 -5.14
CA TYR A 23 4.15 2.01 -5.57
C TYR A 23 4.77 2.34 -6.94
N GLY A 24 3.97 2.92 -7.83
CA GLY A 24 4.40 3.27 -9.18
C GLY A 24 4.35 2.10 -10.18
N SER A 25 3.98 0.89 -9.74
CA SER A 25 3.81 -0.28 -10.61
C SER A 25 2.42 -0.90 -10.49
N ASP A 26 1.90 -1.03 -9.28
CA ASP A 26 0.60 -1.66 -9.03
C ASP A 26 -0.55 -0.65 -8.99
N ASP A 27 -1.53 -0.83 -9.88
CA ASP A 27 -2.72 0.01 -9.99
C ASP A 27 -3.54 0.05 -8.70
N GLU A 28 -3.55 -1.04 -7.93
CA GLU A 28 -4.26 -1.13 -6.66
C GLU A 28 -3.82 -0.04 -5.67
N LEU A 29 -2.52 0.25 -5.62
CA LEU A 29 -1.99 1.31 -4.75
C LEU A 29 -2.37 2.69 -5.26
N THR A 30 -2.44 2.89 -6.59
CA THR A 30 -2.92 4.14 -7.17
C THR A 30 -4.40 4.37 -6.85
N ILE A 31 -5.24 3.34 -6.97
CA ILE A 31 -6.66 3.37 -6.58
C ILE A 31 -6.80 3.67 -5.08
N ALA A 32 -6.00 3.00 -4.24
CA ALA A 32 -6.04 3.19 -2.79
C ALA A 32 -5.62 4.61 -2.37
N MET A 33 -4.59 5.18 -3.01
CA MET A 33 -4.15 6.56 -2.78
C MET A 33 -5.24 7.59 -3.13
N MET A 34 -5.93 7.39 -4.26
CA MET A 34 -7.07 8.23 -4.64
C MET A 34 -8.23 8.09 -3.65
N ALA A 35 -8.50 6.87 -3.17
CA ALA A 35 -9.53 6.61 -2.18
C ALA A 35 -9.22 7.29 -0.85
N PHE A 36 -7.97 7.22 -0.38
CA PHE A 36 -7.52 7.89 0.83
C PHE A 36 -7.64 9.40 0.73
N THR A 37 -7.26 10.00 -0.40
CA THR A 37 -7.42 11.45 -0.63
C THR A 37 -8.88 11.88 -0.49
N LYS A 38 -9.80 11.11 -1.08
CA LYS A 38 -11.25 11.35 -0.93
C LYS A 38 -11.74 11.14 0.51
N ALA A 39 -11.13 10.23 1.25
CA ALA A 39 -11.45 10.03 2.67
C ALA A 39 -11.05 11.25 3.49
N VAL A 40 -9.87 11.84 3.26
CA VAL A 40 -9.44 13.10 3.90
C VAL A 40 -10.45 14.22 3.64
N GLU A 41 -10.92 14.34 2.40
CA GLU A 41 -11.87 15.41 2.01
C GLU A 41 -13.28 15.22 2.60
N ARG A 42 -13.72 13.96 2.80
CA ARG A 42 -15.10 13.63 3.19
C ARG A 42 -15.28 13.27 4.66
N TYR A 43 -14.18 13.12 5.38
CA TYR A 43 -14.23 12.73 6.78
C TYR A 43 -14.94 13.79 7.61
N SER A 44 -15.76 13.31 8.55
CA SER A 44 -16.39 14.12 9.58
C SER A 44 -16.11 13.46 10.93
N PRO A 45 -15.86 14.23 12.01
CA PRO A 45 -15.66 13.67 13.35
C PRO A 45 -16.80 12.77 13.84
N ALA A 46 -18.01 12.92 13.29
CA ALA A 46 -19.15 12.05 13.59
C ALA A 46 -18.98 10.61 13.08
N GLN A 47 -17.99 10.33 12.22
CA GLN A 47 -17.74 9.02 11.61
C GLN A 47 -16.76 8.15 12.42
N GLY A 48 -16.32 8.61 13.59
CA GLY A 48 -15.37 7.88 14.45
C GLY A 48 -13.92 8.11 14.04
N ASP A 49 -13.03 7.15 14.32
CA ASP A 49 -11.61 7.28 13.99
C ASP A 49 -11.35 7.43 12.47
N PHE A 50 -10.50 8.39 12.10
CA PHE A 50 -10.21 8.70 10.70
C PHE A 50 -9.55 7.54 9.96
N LEU A 51 -8.62 6.81 10.59
CA LEU A 51 -7.92 5.71 9.93
C LEU A 51 -8.88 4.55 9.66
N ASN A 52 -9.78 4.25 10.59
CA ASN A 52 -10.82 3.24 10.37
C ASN A 52 -11.79 3.63 9.24
N PHE A 53 -12.19 4.92 9.19
CA PHE A 53 -12.97 5.44 8.07
C PHE A 53 -12.21 5.32 6.74
N ALA A 54 -10.96 5.79 6.69
CA ALA A 54 -10.14 5.76 5.49
C ALA A 54 -9.85 4.33 5.01
N ARG A 55 -9.61 3.38 5.93
CA ARG A 55 -9.44 1.96 5.63
C ARG A 55 -10.67 1.40 4.92
N SER A 56 -11.87 1.73 5.41
CA SER A 56 -13.14 1.29 4.81
C SER A 56 -13.32 1.82 3.39
N ILE A 57 -12.97 3.10 3.16
CA ILE A 57 -13.03 3.73 1.84
C ILE A 57 -12.00 3.11 0.88
N ILE A 58 -10.76 2.89 1.32
CA ILE A 58 -9.73 2.20 0.54
C ILE A 58 -10.22 0.80 0.16
N ARG A 59 -10.72 0.03 1.14
CA ARG A 59 -11.17 -1.34 0.93
C ARG A 59 -12.28 -1.43 -0.11
N SER A 60 -13.30 -0.59 0.02
CA SER A 60 -14.39 -0.53 -0.96
C SER A 60 -13.87 -0.25 -2.38
N ARG A 61 -12.95 0.72 -2.54
CA ARG A 61 -12.44 1.09 -3.87
C ARG A 61 -11.54 0.05 -4.51
N VAL A 62 -10.69 -0.61 -3.74
CA VAL A 62 -9.82 -1.69 -4.25
C VAL A 62 -10.65 -2.92 -4.63
N ILE A 63 -11.68 -3.26 -3.84
CA ILE A 63 -12.61 -4.35 -4.19
C ILE A 63 -13.38 -4.03 -5.47
N ASP A 64 -13.87 -2.79 -5.62
CA ASP A 64 -14.56 -2.37 -6.83
C ASP A 64 -13.64 -2.45 -8.07
N TYR A 65 -12.38 -2.04 -7.93
CA TYR A 65 -11.37 -2.21 -8.97
C TYR A 65 -11.25 -3.69 -9.40
N TYR A 66 -11.06 -4.60 -8.45
CA TYR A 66 -10.96 -6.03 -8.76
C TYR A 66 -12.23 -6.62 -9.36
N ARG A 67 -13.41 -6.18 -8.92
CA ARG A 67 -14.69 -6.59 -9.53
C ARG A 67 -14.78 -6.12 -10.97
N SER A 68 -14.34 -4.90 -11.27
CA SER A 68 -14.31 -4.39 -12.64
C SER A 68 -13.31 -5.14 -13.53
N GLN A 69 -12.17 -5.55 -12.99
CA GLN A 69 -11.17 -6.36 -13.71
C GLN A 69 -11.66 -7.79 -13.98
N LYS A 70 -12.38 -8.41 -13.03
CA LYS A 70 -13.01 -9.74 -13.23
C LYS A 70 -14.00 -9.76 -14.39
N ARG A 71 -14.80 -8.69 -14.53
CA ARG A 71 -15.78 -8.56 -15.62
C ARG A 71 -15.12 -8.47 -17.00
N HIS A 72 -13.89 -7.97 -17.09
CA HIS A 72 -13.17 -7.79 -18.36
C HIS A 72 -12.15 -8.90 -18.65
N SER A 73 -11.62 -9.61 -17.65
CA SER A 73 -10.48 -10.52 -17.84
C SER A 73 -10.74 -12.01 -17.55
N GLY A 74 -11.89 -12.38 -16.97
CA GLY A 74 -12.20 -13.77 -16.60
C GLY A 74 -11.25 -14.38 -15.55
N LYS A 75 -10.25 -13.64 -15.04
CA LYS A 75 -9.29 -14.13 -14.05
C LYS A 75 -9.84 -14.06 -12.62
N ILE A 76 -9.61 -15.13 -11.86
CA ILE A 76 -9.97 -15.20 -10.44
C ILE A 76 -8.94 -14.41 -9.63
N VAL A 77 -9.32 -13.20 -9.21
CA VAL A 77 -8.65 -12.50 -8.11
C VAL A 77 -9.13 -13.07 -6.78
N TYR A 78 -8.19 -13.51 -5.95
CA TYR A 78 -8.42 -13.92 -4.56
C TYR A 78 -8.65 -12.67 -3.71
N LEU A 79 -9.88 -12.49 -3.21
CA LEU A 79 -10.19 -11.44 -2.23
C LEU A 79 -10.14 -12.10 -0.85
N GLN A 80 -9.21 -11.69 0.01
CA GLN A 80 -9.21 -12.15 1.40
C GLN A 80 -10.39 -11.47 2.13
N GLN A 81 -11.44 -12.23 2.40
CA GLN A 81 -12.48 -11.86 3.36
C GLN A 81 -11.94 -12.14 4.76
N GLN A 82 -11.20 -11.18 5.32
CA GLN A 82 -10.95 -11.17 6.77
C GLN A 82 -12.02 -10.30 7.43
N GLU A 83 -12.95 -10.96 8.11
CA GLU A 83 -13.73 -10.43 9.23
C GLU A 83 -12.92 -10.74 10.50
N GLU A 84 -11.98 -9.89 10.89
CA GLU A 84 -11.35 -9.99 12.21
C GLU A 84 -11.21 -8.58 12.78
N GLU A 85 -12.09 -8.27 13.74
CA GLU A 85 -11.95 -7.19 14.72
C GLU A 85 -10.76 -7.53 15.63
N ILE A 86 -9.53 -7.20 15.20
CA ILE A 86 -8.35 -7.28 16.05
C ILE A 86 -7.78 -5.86 16.17
N ASP A 87 -7.41 -5.47 17.39
CA ASP A 87 -6.95 -4.13 17.79
C ASP A 87 -6.03 -3.46 16.76
N ASP A 88 -6.67 -2.62 15.94
CA ASP A 88 -6.19 -2.12 14.65
C ASP A 88 -5.04 -1.10 14.77
N SER A 89 -4.81 -0.56 15.97
CA SER A 89 -3.80 0.47 16.24
C SER A 89 -2.38 -0.13 16.30
N VAL A 90 -2.24 -1.29 16.94
CA VAL A 90 -0.95 -1.99 17.08
C VAL A 90 -0.47 -2.51 15.73
N GLU A 91 -1.39 -3.03 14.92
CA GLU A 91 -1.06 -3.57 13.61
C GLU A 91 -0.70 -2.48 12.58
N ALA A 92 -1.34 -1.31 12.67
CA ALA A 92 -0.96 -0.15 11.87
C ALA A 92 0.47 0.31 12.20
N GLN A 93 0.83 0.34 13.49
CA GLN A 93 2.18 0.70 13.93
C GLN A 93 3.22 -0.33 13.49
N ALA A 94 2.93 -1.62 13.62
CA ALA A 94 3.80 -2.70 13.15
C ALA A 94 3.99 -2.66 11.62
N SER A 95 2.92 -2.41 10.87
CA SER A 95 2.96 -2.24 9.41
C SER A 95 3.82 -1.04 8.99
N LEU A 96 3.76 0.05 9.76
CA LEU A 96 4.57 1.26 9.55
C LEU A 96 6.07 0.93 9.68
N THR A 97 6.43 0.15 10.71
CA THR A 97 7.81 -0.30 10.95
C THR A 97 8.31 -1.19 9.82
N ILE A 98 7.56 -2.23 9.46
CA ILE A 98 7.94 -3.16 8.38
C ILE A 98 8.13 -2.42 7.05
N TYR A 99 7.20 -1.53 6.69
CA TYR A 99 7.33 -0.74 5.48
C TYR A 99 8.55 0.19 5.51
N SER A 100 8.84 0.79 6.66
CA SER A 100 10.01 1.66 6.80
C SER A 100 11.31 0.91 6.58
N GLU A 101 11.41 -0.33 7.09
CA GLU A 101 12.53 -1.25 6.91
C GLU A 101 12.66 -1.74 5.47
N GLU A 102 11.53 -2.02 4.82
CA GLU A 102 11.47 -2.40 3.40
C GLU A 102 11.97 -1.25 2.52
N LYS A 103 11.51 -0.02 2.78
CA LYS A 103 11.97 1.18 2.06
C LYS A 103 13.47 1.42 2.26
N THR A 104 13.99 1.27 3.48
CA THR A 104 15.44 1.39 3.72
C THR A 104 16.22 0.28 3.01
N ARG A 105 15.64 -0.91 2.87
CA ARG A 105 16.24 -2.01 2.11
C ARG A 105 16.30 -1.69 0.62
N GLU A 106 15.23 -1.15 0.04
CA GLU A 106 15.22 -0.74 -1.37
C GLU A 106 16.22 0.39 -1.64
N GLU A 107 16.28 1.40 -0.78
CA GLU A 107 17.25 2.51 -0.89
C GLU A 107 18.70 1.99 -0.84
N ARG A 108 19.00 1.06 0.08
CA ARG A 108 20.32 0.41 0.16
C ARG A 108 20.67 -0.39 -1.11
N ILE A 109 19.69 -1.09 -1.70
CA ILE A 109 19.93 -1.85 -2.95
C ILE A 109 20.24 -0.89 -4.11
N LEU A 110 19.51 0.21 -4.21
CA LEU A 110 19.76 1.26 -5.21
C LEU A 110 21.15 1.89 -5.04
N GLU A 111 21.54 2.18 -3.80
CA GLU A 111 22.87 2.72 -3.48
C GLU A 111 24.00 1.76 -3.86
N ILE A 112 23.89 0.47 -3.51
CA ILE A 112 24.86 -0.56 -3.91
C ILE A 112 24.94 -0.67 -5.43
N LYS A 113 23.82 -0.61 -6.13
CA LYS A 113 23.79 -0.67 -7.60
C LYS A 113 24.51 0.53 -8.21
N ALA A 114 24.24 1.74 -7.72
CA ALA A 114 24.91 2.95 -8.18
C ALA A 114 26.41 2.96 -7.86
N LEU A 115 26.82 2.41 -6.71
CA LEU A 115 28.22 2.24 -6.35
C LEU A 115 28.93 1.23 -7.27
N LYS A 116 28.29 0.11 -7.59
CA LYS A 116 28.82 -0.87 -8.56
C LYS A 116 29.06 -0.24 -9.93
N GLU A 117 28.08 0.50 -10.44
CA GLU A 117 28.19 1.19 -11.73
C GLU A 117 29.31 2.22 -11.73
N LYS A 118 29.47 2.98 -10.64
CA LYS A 118 30.63 3.89 -10.47
C LYS A 118 31.95 3.14 -10.43
N LEU A 119 32.05 2.02 -9.71
CA LEU A 119 33.29 1.23 -9.61
C LEU A 119 33.67 0.61 -10.96
N GLU A 120 32.69 0.14 -11.74
CA GLU A 120 32.90 -0.31 -13.13
C GLU A 120 33.44 0.82 -14.03
N THR A 121 33.08 2.07 -13.75
CA THR A 121 33.60 3.24 -14.49
C THR A 121 35.08 3.52 -14.16
N TYR A 122 35.60 3.05 -13.02
CA TYR A 122 36.98 3.29 -12.57
C TYR A 122 37.94 2.10 -12.80
N ASP A 123 37.51 1.01 -13.45
CA ASP A 123 38.32 -0.18 -13.78
C ASP A 123 39.06 -0.81 -12.58
N ILE A 124 38.44 -0.77 -11.39
CA ILE A 124 38.95 -1.44 -10.19
C ILE A 124 38.20 -2.77 -10.03
N ASN A 125 38.83 -3.83 -10.52
CA ASN A 125 38.45 -5.24 -10.30
C ASN A 125 39.13 -5.78 -9.04
#